data_AF-A0A4U0HBK9-F1
#
_entry.id   AF-A0A4U0HBK9-F1
#
_cell.length_a   1.000
_cell.length_b   1.000
_cell.length_c   1.000
_cell.angle_alpha   90.00
_cell.angle_beta   90.00
_cell.angle_gamma   90.00
#
_symmetry.space_group_name_H-M   'P 1'
#
loop_
_entity.id
_entity.type
_entity.pdbx_description
1 polymer ?
#
loop_
_entity_poly.entity_id
_entity_poly.type
_entity_poly.pdbx_seq_one_letter_code
_entity_poly.pdbx_strand_id
1 'polypeptide(L)'
;MNAMYGARMNATYSASAAANSKNPHDWGRAMAAALSDLVEQSESDTAAHEELFGEPLRMVIEETESGVEIHLSWSPGGPDMMAGGAGG
;
A
#
# COMPACT_ATOMS: atom_id res chain seq x y z
N MET A 1 -33.90 -4.06 -5.18
CA MET A 1 -32.89 -2.99 -5.20
C MET A 1 -31.52 -3.65 -5.21
N ASN A 2 -30.81 -3.68 -6.33
CA ASN A 2 -29.47 -4.28 -6.45
C ASN A 2 -28.70 -3.54 -7.54
N ALA A 3 -27.98 -2.48 -7.18
CA ALA A 3 -27.01 -1.80 -8.03
C ALA A 3 -26.24 -0.75 -7.21
N MET A 4 -25.32 -1.18 -6.33
CA MET A 4 -24.33 -0.25 -5.74
C MET A 4 -23.03 -0.91 -5.26
N TYR A 5 -22.67 -2.05 -5.85
CA TYR A 5 -21.26 -2.47 -5.90
C TYR A 5 -20.82 -2.34 -7.35
N GLY A 6 -20.81 -1.10 -7.84
CA GLY A 6 -20.04 -0.79 -9.04
C GLY A 6 -18.63 -1.29 -8.77
N ALA A 7 -18.11 -2.08 -9.71
CA ALA A 7 -16.77 -2.67 -9.65
C ALA A 7 -15.82 -1.71 -8.93
N ARG A 8 -15.35 -2.10 -7.74
CA ARG A 8 -14.16 -1.48 -7.16
C ARG A 8 -13.09 -1.81 -8.18
N MET A 9 -12.84 -0.89 -9.10
CA MET A 9 -11.69 -0.96 -9.98
C MET A 9 -10.52 -1.24 -9.04
N ASN A 10 -9.71 -2.25 -9.32
CA ASN A 10 -8.61 -2.71 -8.47
C ASN A 10 -7.58 -1.58 -8.24
N ALA A 11 -7.97 -0.55 -7.48
CA ALA A 11 -7.19 0.62 -7.21
C ALA A 11 -6.03 0.14 -6.37
N THR A 12 -4.84 0.25 -6.93
CA THR A 12 -3.61 -0.07 -6.24
C THR A 12 -2.92 1.24 -6.01
N TYR A 13 -2.84 1.64 -4.74
CA TYR A 13 -2.14 2.84 -4.32
C TYR A 13 -0.68 2.46 -4.09
N SER A 14 0.23 3.34 -4.50
CA SER A 14 1.66 3.12 -4.29
C SER A 14 2.38 4.43 -4.04
N ALA A 15 3.28 4.44 -3.06
CA ALA A 15 4.10 5.59 -2.73
C ALA A 15 5.54 5.15 -2.40
N SER A 16 6.50 6.03 -2.62
CA SER A 16 7.88 5.77 -2.22
C SER A 16 8.54 6.96 -1.54
N ALA A 17 9.47 6.67 -0.64
CA ALA A 17 10.29 7.67 0.03
C ALA A 17 11.70 7.15 0.26
N ALA A 18 12.68 8.03 0.13
CA ALA A 18 14.08 7.70 0.32
C ALA A 18 14.57 7.99 1.75
N ALA A 19 15.47 7.14 2.25
CA ALA A 19 16.27 7.40 3.44
C ALA A 19 17.75 7.45 3.05
N ASN A 20 18.48 8.43 3.60
CA ASN A 20 19.92 8.63 3.37
C ASN A 20 20.82 7.78 4.29
N SER A 21 20.27 6.69 4.83
CA SER A 21 20.94 5.74 5.72
C SER A 21 20.52 4.33 5.35
N LYS A 22 21.46 3.38 5.45
CA LYS A 22 21.18 1.95 5.30
C LYS A 22 20.81 1.28 6.63
N ASN A 23 20.81 2.04 7.73
CA ASN A 23 20.42 1.54 9.04
C ASN A 23 18.89 1.60 9.21
N PRO A 24 18.20 0.47 9.44
CA PRO A 24 16.74 0.42 9.61
C PRO A 24 16.18 1.35 10.69
N HIS A 25 16.98 1.63 11.73
CA HIS A 25 16.56 2.54 12.80
C HIS A 25 16.35 3.98 12.34
N ASP A 26 16.95 4.39 11.21
CA ASP A 26 16.86 5.75 10.67
C ASP A 26 15.70 5.92 9.66
N TRP A 27 15.04 4.83 9.26
CA TRP A 27 14.03 4.83 8.19
C TRP A 27 12.65 5.35 8.61
N GLY A 28 12.44 5.60 9.90
CA GLY A 28 11.15 6.04 10.45
C GLY A 28 10.54 7.23 9.70
N ARG A 29 11.36 8.21 9.32
CA ARG A 29 10.91 9.39 8.56
C ARG A 29 10.47 9.06 7.13
N ALA A 30 11.24 8.22 6.43
CA ALA A 30 10.90 7.82 5.06
C ALA A 30 9.64 6.94 5.05
N MET A 31 9.53 5.99 5.97
CA MET A 31 8.32 5.18 6.12
C MET A 31 7.07 6.03 6.41
N ALA A 32 7.18 7.01 7.31
CA ALA A 32 6.08 7.92 7.60
C ALA A 32 5.67 8.75 6.39
N ALA A 33 6.63 9.27 5.62
CA ALA A 33 6.36 10.03 4.40
C ALA A 33 5.65 9.16 3.34
N ALA A 34 6.18 7.98 3.03
CA ALA A 34 5.54 7.07 2.09
C ALA A 34 4.12 6.67 2.52
N LEU A 35 3.88 6.49 3.82
CA LEU A 35 2.56 6.15 4.33
C LEU A 35 1.57 7.32 4.22
N SER A 36 2.01 8.54 4.51
CA SER A 36 1.20 9.76 4.31
C SER A 36 0.81 9.91 2.84
N ASP A 37 1.76 9.80 1.92
CA ASP A 37 1.52 9.91 0.48
C ASP A 37 0.58 8.80 -0.02
N LEU A 38 0.67 7.60 0.54
CA LEU A 38 -0.22 6.48 0.21
C LEU A 38 -1.67 6.78 0.64
N VAL A 39 -1.86 7.33 1.84
CA VAL A 39 -3.19 7.69 2.36
C VAL A 39 -3.80 8.84 1.55
N GLU A 40 -3.03 9.88 1.26
CA GLU A 40 -3.49 11.02 0.43
C GLU A 40 -3.96 10.58 -0.96
N GLN A 41 -3.27 9.60 -1.58
CA GLN A 41 -3.71 9.00 -2.84
C GLN A 41 -5.06 8.28 -2.70
N SER A 42 -5.26 7.54 -1.62
CA SER A 42 -6.51 6.80 -1.39
C SER A 42 -7.71 7.72 -1.14
N GLU A 43 -7.52 8.78 -0.35
CA GLU A 43 -8.57 9.77 -0.07
C GLU A 43 -9.02 10.49 -1.35
N SER A 44 -8.08 10.73 -2.28
CA SER A 44 -8.36 11.33 -3.59
C SER A 44 -9.23 10.44 -4.49
N ASP A 45 -9.22 9.14 -4.26
CA ASP A 45 -9.93 8.12 -5.04
C ASP A 45 -11.18 7.59 -4.31
N THR A 46 -11.67 8.32 -3.31
CA THR A 46 -12.85 7.98 -2.49
C THR A 46 -12.68 6.76 -1.57
N ALA A 47 -11.48 6.17 -1.50
CA ALA A 47 -11.15 5.14 -0.52
C ALA A 47 -10.82 5.80 0.82
N ALA A 48 -11.44 5.33 1.90
CA ALA A 48 -11.20 5.90 3.22
C ALA A 48 -9.94 5.25 3.82
N HIS A 49 -9.15 6.00 4.61
CA HIS A 49 -7.97 5.44 5.28
C HIS A 49 -8.34 4.27 6.22
N GLU A 50 -9.60 4.20 6.67
CA GLU A 50 -10.15 3.09 7.43
C GLU A 50 -10.19 1.77 6.66
N GLU A 51 -10.21 1.81 5.32
CA GLU A 51 -10.17 0.61 4.48
C GLU A 51 -8.79 -0.07 4.51
N LEU A 52 -7.74 0.61 4.99
CA LEU A 52 -6.43 -0.01 5.23
C LEU A 52 -6.47 -1.00 6.40
N PHE A 53 -7.41 -0.84 7.33
CA PHE A 53 -7.47 -1.70 8.51
C PHE A 53 -7.85 -3.14 8.14
N GLY A 54 -6.99 -4.09 8.51
CA GLY A 54 -7.19 -5.51 8.23
C GLY A 54 -6.73 -5.93 6.83
N GLU A 55 -6.29 -4.99 6.00
CA GLU A 55 -5.78 -5.25 4.66
C GLU A 55 -4.24 -5.41 4.67
N PRO A 56 -3.69 -6.22 3.76
CA PRO A 56 -2.25 -6.37 3.63
C PRO A 56 -1.60 -5.11 3.03
N LEU A 57 -0.67 -4.51 3.77
CA LEU A 57 0.24 -3.49 3.26
C LEU A 57 1.55 -4.15 2.81
N ARG A 58 1.92 -3.98 1.53
CA ARG A 58 3.19 -4.47 1.00
C ARG A 58 4.24 -3.37 1.09
N MET A 59 5.31 -3.65 1.82
CA MET A 59 6.51 -2.81 1.87
C MET A 59 7.67 -3.52 1.16
N VAL A 60 8.35 -2.80 0.27
CA VAL A 60 9.59 -3.23 -0.39
C VAL A 60 10.68 -2.21 -0.07
N ILE A 61 11.86 -2.69 0.30
CA ILE A 61 13.03 -1.86 0.58
C ILE A 61 14.10 -2.20 -0.46
N GLU A 62 14.52 -1.20 -1.21
CA GLU A 62 15.55 -1.32 -2.23
C GLU A 62 16.79 -0.53 -1.81
N GLU A 63 17.96 -1.16 -1.94
CA GLU A 63 19.23 -0.47 -1.66
C GLU A 63 19.54 0.52 -2.78
N THR A 64 19.98 1.73 -2.40
CA THR A 64 20.47 2.74 -3.33
C THR A 64 21.94 3.06 -3.03
N GLU A 65 22.59 3.85 -3.90
CA GLU A 65 23.98 4.27 -3.68
C GLU A 65 24.15 5.02 -2.35
N SER A 66 23.15 5.81 -1.96
CA SER A 66 23.21 6.72 -0.79
C SER A 66 22.37 6.27 0.41
N GLY A 67 21.73 5.11 0.35
CA GLY A 67 20.82 4.66 1.41
C GLY A 67 19.85 3.60 0.93
N VAL A 68 18.55 3.86 1.13
CA VAL A 68 17.48 2.97 0.66
C VAL A 68 16.32 3.76 0.08
N GLU A 69 15.55 3.12 -0.79
CA GLU A 69 14.23 3.55 -1.20
C GLU A 69 13.18 2.59 -0.61
N ILE A 70 12.14 3.15 -0.02
CA ILE A 70 11.05 2.40 0.61
C ILE A 70 9.83 2.59 -0.24
N HIS A 71 9.28 1.49 -0.76
CA HIS A 71 8.05 1.46 -1.54
C HIS A 71 6.93 0.85 -0.69
N LEU A 72 5.81 1.54 -0.60
CA LEU A 72 4.57 1.06 0.00
C LEU A 72 3.53 0.87 -1.09
N SER A 73 2.78 -0.22 -1.00
CA SER A 73 1.64 -0.49 -1.88
C SER A 73 0.51 -1.17 -1.16
N TRP A 74 -0.71 -0.78 -1.50
CA TRP A 74 -1.94 -1.31 -0.93
C TRP A 74 -3.01 -1.39 -2.02
N SER A 75 -3.79 -2.48 -1.99
CA SER A 75 -4.94 -2.69 -2.85
C SER A 75 -6.14 -3.03 -1.95
N PRO A 76 -7.19 -2.19 -1.88
CA PRO A 76 -8.37 -2.47 -1.06
C PRO A 76 -9.11 -3.73 -1.53
N GLY A 77 -9.44 -4.64 -0.61
CA GLY A 77 -10.08 -5.93 -0.92
C GLY A 77 -9.09 -7.06 -1.21
N GLY A 78 -7.81 -6.82 -0.95
CA GLY A 78 -6.71 -7.75 -1.04
C GLY A 78 -6.34 -8.16 -2.48
N PRO A 79 -5.11 -8.67 -2.69
CA PRO A 79 -4.86 -9.53 -3.84
C PRO A 79 -5.79 -10.73 -3.69
N ASP A 80 -6.66 -10.95 -4.67
CA ASP A 80 -7.66 -12.02 -4.69
C ASP A 80 -7.07 -13.38 -4.27
N MET A 81 -7.08 -13.69 -2.97
CA MET A 81 -6.63 -14.96 -2.42
C MET A 81 -7.75 -16.02 -2.50
N MET A 82 -8.86 -15.73 -3.20
CA MET A 82 -9.98 -16.65 -3.39
C MET A 82 -9.83 -17.52 -4.65
N ALA A 83 -8.75 -17.41 -5.43
CA ALA A 83 -8.48 -18.25 -6.60
C ALA A 83 -7.83 -19.63 -6.27
N GLY A 84 -7.92 -20.13 -5.04
CA GLY A 84 -7.20 -21.34 -4.59
C GLY A 84 -8.03 -22.45 -3.93
N GLY A 85 -9.36 -22.39 -3.92
CA GLY A 85 -10.19 -23.27 -3.10
C GLY A 85 -11.40 -23.87 -3.80
N ALA A 86 -11.24 -24.52 -4.95
CA ALA A 86 -12.26 -25.41 -5.51
C ALA A 86 -11.60 -26.67 -6.08
N GLY A 87 -11.42 -27.67 -5.22
CA GLY A 87 -10.86 -28.97 -5.57
C GLY A 87 -10.96 -29.93 -4.39
N GLY A 88 -12.13 -30.53 -4.19
CA GLY A 88 -12.43 -31.54 -3.18
C GLY A 88 -13.88 -31.98 -3.28
#